data_AF-A0A168PAD0-F1
#
_entry.id   AF-A0A168PAD0-F1
#
_cell.length_a   1.000
_cell.length_b   1.000
_cell.length_c   1.000
_cell.angle_alpha   90.00
_cell.angle_beta   90.00
_cell.angle_gamma   90.00
#
_symmetry.space_group_name_H-M   'P 1'
#
loop_
_entity.id
_entity.type
_entity.pdbx_description
1 polymer ?
#
loop_
_entity_poly.entity_id
_entity_poly.type
_entity_poly.pdbx_seq_one_letter_code
_entity_poly.pdbx_strand_id
1 'polypeptide(L)'
;MIGIRYLDINLCKHQGIITTCSSKDGSALQKTFTDVLNDIFHFSRDSVQQFFIVNIKSENVAQPVETKEVEAVIDELCKFHTEATAGTDEFVKKECPFIYTRGPGPWPSVADVVEYYPDMAQWEGDGEVVGVRTKFMLTMSDQVVPTPGYHAAYFSPTFWRSTHKEPVLSVDDLKSNIRKECRIPAGGIALGVYLSTQPSNVDYTPEMIEDILLSRKGCNLNDSPLNTFISLFSADQYRDQLPYLKELEKRMMDLNFAKWSGNYDVIKPSKFVKEEKKVERDEL
;
A
#
# COMPACT_ATOMS: atom_id res chain seq x y z
N MET A 1 -12.78 5.38 11.15
CA MET A 1 -11.75 4.33 11.14
C MET A 1 -10.40 4.97 10.92
N ILE A 2 -9.37 4.57 11.68
CA ILE A 2 -8.03 5.13 11.64
C ILE A 2 -7.29 4.57 10.42
N GLY A 3 -7.28 5.34 9.32
CA GLY A 3 -6.14 5.61 8.41
C GLY A 3 -5.34 4.50 7.71
N ILE A 4 -5.64 3.20 7.83
CA ILE A 4 -4.90 2.20 7.04
C ILE A 4 -5.34 2.32 5.56
N ARG A 5 -4.38 2.61 4.68
CA ARG A 5 -4.57 2.79 3.22
C ARG A 5 -3.79 1.79 2.39
N TYR A 6 -3.08 0.89 3.06
CA TYR A 6 -2.30 -0.17 2.45
C TYR A 6 -2.44 -1.44 3.30
N LEU A 7 -2.83 -2.54 2.66
CA LEU A 7 -2.91 -3.86 3.24
C LEU A 7 -1.91 -4.74 2.52
N ASP A 8 -1.04 -5.39 3.29
CA ASP A 8 -0.06 -6.32 2.75
C ASP A 8 -0.42 -7.74 3.15
N ILE A 9 -0.83 -8.56 2.19
CA ILE A 9 -1.44 -9.86 2.44
C ILE A 9 -0.58 -10.93 1.80
N ASN A 10 0.06 -11.75 2.64
CA ASN A 10 0.78 -12.92 2.18
C ASN A 10 -0.17 -14.12 2.13
N LEU A 11 -0.24 -14.78 0.98
CA LEU A 11 -1.12 -15.91 0.72
C LEU A 11 -0.32 -17.18 0.46
N CYS A 12 -0.92 -18.32 0.82
CA CYS A 12 -0.43 -19.64 0.41
C CYS A 12 -1.58 -20.62 0.27
N LYS A 13 -1.31 -21.76 -0.37
CA LYS A 13 -2.25 -22.89 -0.38
C LYS A 13 -2.02 -23.73 0.86
N HIS A 14 -3.07 -23.88 1.66
CA HIS A 14 -3.11 -24.82 2.78
C HIS A 14 -4.28 -25.77 2.58
N GLN A 15 -3.99 -27.07 2.48
CA GLN A 15 -5.01 -28.11 2.24
C GLN A 15 -5.88 -27.83 0.99
N GLY A 16 -5.29 -27.22 -0.05
CA GLY A 16 -5.98 -26.88 -1.29
C GLY A 16 -6.83 -25.59 -1.24
N ILE A 17 -6.86 -24.90 -0.10
CA ILE A 17 -7.59 -23.64 0.08
C ILE A 17 -6.59 -22.48 0.14
N ILE A 18 -6.93 -21.35 -0.48
CA ILE A 18 -6.15 -20.12 -0.39
C ILE A 18 -6.37 -19.49 0.98
N THR A 19 -5.31 -19.39 1.78
CA THR A 19 -5.36 -18.81 3.12
C THR A 19 -4.29 -17.73 3.30
N THR A 20 -4.45 -16.90 4.31
CA THR A 20 -3.39 -15.98 4.75
C THR A 20 -2.27 -16.76 5.41
N CYS A 21 -1.02 -16.37 5.17
CA CYS A 21 0.15 -17.08 5.66
C CYS A 21 1.18 -16.10 6.24
N SER A 22 1.89 -16.51 7.27
CA SER A 22 2.95 -15.73 7.88
C SER A 22 4.08 -15.49 6.87
N SER A 23 4.46 -14.23 6.65
CA SER A 23 5.63 -13.89 5.81
C SER A 23 6.96 -14.35 6.41
N LYS A 24 6.98 -14.71 7.70
CA LYS A 24 8.19 -15.11 8.43
C LYS A 24 8.57 -16.57 8.17
N ASP A 25 7.59 -17.46 8.22
CA ASP A 25 7.82 -18.91 8.21
C ASP A 25 6.86 -19.67 7.28
N GLY A 26 6.01 -18.94 6.53
CA GLY A 26 5.07 -19.52 5.59
C GLY A 26 3.93 -20.31 6.24
N SER A 27 3.81 -20.26 7.58
CA SER A 27 2.77 -20.98 8.30
C SER A 27 1.38 -20.43 7.96
N ALA A 28 0.42 -21.33 7.75
CA ALA A 28 -0.96 -20.96 7.48
C ALA A 28 -1.57 -20.28 8.72
N LEU A 29 -2.20 -19.13 8.50
CA LEU A 29 -2.96 -18.40 9.50
C LEU A 29 -4.44 -18.82 9.42
N GLN A 30 -5.22 -18.39 10.42
CA GLN A 30 -6.61 -18.80 10.57
C GLN A 30 -7.57 -18.21 9.53
N LYS A 31 -7.27 -17.03 8.96
CA LYS A 31 -8.17 -16.34 8.02
C LYS A 31 -7.93 -16.83 6.59
N THR A 32 -8.99 -17.27 5.92
CA THR A 32 -8.93 -17.57 4.49
C THR A 32 -8.81 -16.29 3.67
N PHE A 33 -8.41 -16.40 2.41
CA PHE A 33 -8.42 -15.23 1.52
C PHE A 33 -9.84 -14.71 1.28
N THR A 34 -10.83 -15.61 1.25
CA THR A 34 -12.25 -15.27 1.17
C THR A 34 -12.70 -14.40 2.33
N ASP A 35 -12.31 -14.75 3.57
CA ASP A 35 -12.66 -13.96 4.76
C ASP A 35 -12.08 -12.54 4.67
N VAL A 36 -10.82 -12.43 4.24
CA VAL A 36 -10.14 -11.13 4.14
C VAL A 36 -10.72 -10.27 3.02
N LEU A 37 -11.02 -10.86 1.86
CA LEU A 37 -11.68 -10.13 0.78
C LEU A 37 -13.09 -9.70 1.18
N ASN A 38 -13.85 -10.52 1.91
CA ASN A 38 -15.15 -10.11 2.43
C ASN A 38 -15.04 -8.89 3.34
N ASP A 39 -14.07 -8.86 4.27
CA ASP A 39 -13.81 -7.68 5.11
C ASP A 39 -13.50 -6.43 4.26
N ILE A 40 -12.69 -6.58 3.21
CA ILE A 40 -12.32 -5.52 2.26
C ILE A 40 -13.52 -4.99 1.47
N PHE A 41 -14.34 -5.89 0.92
CA PHE A 41 -15.53 -5.51 0.16
C PHE A 41 -16.60 -4.87 1.05
N HIS A 42 -16.85 -5.42 2.24
CA HIS A 42 -17.74 -4.81 3.22
C HIS A 42 -17.28 -3.40 3.59
N PHE A 43 -15.99 -3.22 3.89
CA PHE A 43 -15.44 -1.90 4.15
C PHE A 43 -15.65 -0.95 2.96
N SER A 44 -15.43 -1.44 1.74
CA SER A 44 -15.55 -0.62 0.52
C SER A 44 -17.00 -0.27 0.16
N ARG A 45 -17.96 -1.08 0.60
CA ARG A 45 -19.38 -0.77 0.47
C ARG A 45 -19.84 0.21 1.54
N ASP A 46 -19.43 -0.01 2.78
CA ASP A 46 -19.98 0.70 3.95
C ASP A 46 -19.28 2.03 4.23
N SER A 47 -18.02 2.17 3.83
CA SER A 47 -17.26 3.43 3.91
C SER A 47 -17.23 4.12 2.56
N VAL A 48 -17.54 5.42 2.52
CA VAL A 48 -17.57 6.20 1.27
C VAL A 48 -16.28 6.99 1.05
N GLN A 49 -15.96 7.23 -0.23
CA GLN A 49 -14.85 8.09 -0.68
C GLN A 49 -13.48 7.69 -0.11
N GLN A 50 -13.25 6.40 0.05
CA GLN A 50 -11.95 5.87 0.44
C GLN A 50 -11.22 5.29 -0.77
N PHE A 51 -9.91 5.40 -0.76
CA PHE A 51 -9.03 4.67 -1.65
C PHE A 51 -7.96 3.98 -0.83
N PHE A 52 -7.70 2.71 -1.10
CA PHE A 52 -6.62 1.97 -0.45
C PHE A 52 -6.06 0.90 -1.38
N ILE A 53 -4.89 0.41 -1.03
CA ILE A 53 -4.15 -0.55 -1.84
C ILE A 53 -4.08 -1.86 -1.09
N VAL A 54 -4.25 -2.96 -1.81
CA VAL A 54 -4.13 -4.32 -1.31
C VAL A 54 -3.03 -5.00 -2.11
N ASN A 55 -1.89 -5.22 -1.48
CA ASN A 55 -0.78 -5.92 -2.10
C ASN A 55 -0.82 -7.40 -1.74
N ILE A 56 -0.87 -8.25 -2.76
CA ILE A 56 -0.86 -9.70 -2.61
C ILE A 56 0.56 -10.24 -2.79
N LYS A 57 1.01 -11.04 -1.82
CA LYS A 57 2.27 -11.77 -1.88
C LYS A 57 2.07 -13.27 -1.72
N SER A 58 3.12 -14.00 -2.05
CA SER A 58 3.23 -15.44 -1.81
C SER A 58 4.68 -15.79 -1.45
N GLU A 59 5.21 -15.11 -0.45
CA GLU A 59 6.61 -15.15 -0.03
C GLU A 59 6.84 -16.16 1.11
N ASN A 60 7.97 -16.87 1.09
CA ASN A 60 8.43 -17.82 2.11
C ASN A 60 7.43 -18.96 2.42
N VAL A 61 6.64 -19.37 1.42
CA VAL A 61 5.58 -20.39 1.57
C VAL A 61 5.90 -21.66 0.78
N ALA A 62 5.48 -22.81 1.30
CA ALA A 62 5.72 -24.10 0.66
C ALA A 62 4.89 -24.31 -0.62
N GLN A 63 3.67 -23.75 -0.65
CA GLN A 63 2.78 -23.83 -1.80
C GLN A 63 2.29 -22.44 -2.17
N PRO A 64 2.93 -21.80 -3.17
CA PRO A 64 2.53 -20.48 -3.59
C PRO A 64 1.18 -20.49 -4.33
N VAL A 65 0.52 -19.33 -4.36
CA VAL A 65 -0.75 -19.15 -5.06
C VAL A 65 -0.52 -18.74 -6.50
N GLU A 66 -1.42 -19.17 -7.39
CA GLU A 66 -1.39 -18.77 -8.80
C GLU A 66 -2.33 -17.59 -9.06
N THR A 67 -1.93 -16.73 -9.99
CA THR A 67 -2.69 -15.52 -10.34
C THR A 67 -4.13 -15.83 -10.75
N LYS A 68 -4.35 -16.88 -11.56
CA LYS A 68 -5.69 -17.26 -12.04
C LYS A 68 -6.62 -17.68 -10.90
N GLU A 69 -6.10 -18.37 -9.89
CA GLU A 69 -6.92 -18.83 -8.75
C GLU A 69 -7.29 -17.66 -7.84
N VAL A 70 -6.35 -16.72 -7.64
CA VAL A 70 -6.61 -15.49 -6.88
C VAL A 70 -7.72 -14.67 -7.55
N GLU A 71 -7.67 -14.46 -8.87
CA GLU A 71 -8.72 -13.73 -9.60
C GLU A 71 -10.07 -14.47 -9.60
N ALA A 72 -10.08 -15.80 -9.56
CA ALA A 72 -11.33 -16.56 -9.46
C ALA A 72 -12.07 -16.28 -8.15
N VAL A 73 -11.36 -16.22 -7.03
CA VAL A 73 -11.94 -15.85 -5.72
C VAL A 73 -12.41 -14.39 -5.73
N ILE A 74 -11.66 -13.49 -6.37
CA ILE A 74 -12.05 -12.08 -6.51
C ILE A 74 -13.35 -11.96 -7.31
N ASP A 75 -13.47 -12.64 -8.46
CA ASP A 75 -14.69 -12.63 -9.28
C ASP A 75 -15.91 -13.12 -8.48
N GLU A 76 -15.76 -14.24 -7.76
CA GLU A 76 -16.84 -14.83 -6.96
C GLU A 76 -17.38 -13.86 -5.92
N LEU A 77 -16.49 -13.24 -5.14
CA LEU A 77 -16.89 -12.28 -4.11
C LEU A 77 -17.36 -10.96 -4.69
N CYS A 78 -16.72 -10.48 -5.75
CA CYS A 78 -17.13 -9.25 -6.37
C CYS A 78 -18.56 -9.34 -6.92
N LYS A 79 -18.93 -10.48 -7.51
CA LYS A 79 -20.30 -10.74 -7.92
C LYS A 79 -21.28 -10.55 -6.77
N PHE A 80 -21.05 -11.23 -5.65
CA PHE A 80 -21.90 -11.16 -4.46
C PHE A 80 -22.04 -9.72 -3.94
N HIS A 81 -20.93 -8.99 -3.81
CA HIS A 81 -20.95 -7.63 -3.27
C HIS A 81 -21.51 -6.58 -4.25
N THR A 82 -21.34 -6.80 -5.55
CA THR A 82 -21.96 -5.96 -6.60
C THR A 82 -23.48 -6.14 -6.55
N GLU A 83 -23.98 -7.38 -6.61
CA GLU A 83 -25.43 -7.66 -6.53
C GLU A 83 -26.08 -7.15 -5.23
N ALA A 84 -25.30 -7.04 -4.14
CA ALA A 84 -25.75 -6.50 -2.86
C ALA A 84 -25.65 -4.97 -2.73
N THR A 85 -25.11 -4.25 -3.71
CA THR A 85 -24.91 -2.80 -3.67
C THR A 85 -25.91 -2.09 -4.57
N ALA A 86 -26.74 -1.22 -4.00
CA ALA A 86 -27.71 -0.44 -4.78
C ALA A 86 -26.98 0.48 -5.78
N GLY A 87 -27.49 0.54 -7.02
CA GLY A 87 -26.95 1.39 -8.09
C GLY A 87 -25.64 0.92 -8.73
N THR A 88 -25.29 -0.36 -8.58
CA THR A 88 -24.25 -1.00 -9.41
C THR A 88 -24.89 -1.81 -10.52
N ASP A 89 -24.26 -1.81 -11.70
CA ASP A 89 -24.66 -2.63 -12.84
C ASP A 89 -24.54 -4.14 -12.58
N GLU A 90 -25.07 -4.95 -13.49
CA GLU A 90 -24.87 -6.41 -13.47
C GLU A 90 -23.38 -6.76 -13.47
N PHE A 91 -23.00 -7.75 -12.65
CA PHE A 91 -21.62 -8.19 -12.54
C PHE A 91 -21.10 -8.73 -13.89
N VAL A 92 -19.99 -8.15 -14.35
CA VAL A 92 -19.21 -8.67 -15.48
C VAL A 92 -17.91 -9.26 -14.95
N LYS A 93 -17.63 -10.50 -15.37
CA LYS A 93 -16.40 -11.19 -14.98
C LYS A 93 -15.18 -10.38 -15.40
N LYS A 94 -14.18 -10.26 -14.50
CA LYS A 94 -12.98 -9.41 -14.68
C LYS A 94 -13.23 -7.90 -14.65
N GLU A 95 -14.44 -7.44 -14.33
CA GLU A 95 -14.84 -6.04 -14.28
C GLU A 95 -15.53 -5.71 -12.96
N CYS A 96 -14.75 -5.73 -11.89
CA CYS A 96 -15.25 -5.53 -10.53
C CYS A 96 -15.35 -4.04 -10.19
N PRO A 97 -16.54 -3.51 -9.87
CA PRO A 97 -16.70 -2.08 -9.62
C PRO A 97 -16.00 -1.59 -8.35
N PHE A 98 -15.54 -2.46 -7.46
CA PHE A 98 -14.76 -2.05 -6.28
C PHE A 98 -13.26 -1.92 -6.56
N ILE A 99 -12.78 -2.50 -7.66
CA ILE A 99 -11.35 -2.60 -7.95
C ILE A 99 -10.98 -1.54 -8.97
N TYR A 100 -10.05 -0.67 -8.61
CA TYR A 100 -9.44 0.27 -9.54
C TYR A 100 -8.22 -0.37 -10.21
N THR A 101 -8.28 -0.49 -11.53
CA THR A 101 -7.18 -0.96 -12.38
C THR A 101 -6.59 0.23 -13.15
N ARG A 102 -5.28 0.43 -13.03
CA ARG A 102 -4.62 1.58 -13.65
C ARG A 102 -4.55 1.40 -15.16
N GLY A 103 -5.23 2.27 -15.89
CA GLY A 103 -5.09 2.42 -17.33
C GLY A 103 -3.81 3.16 -17.76
N PRO A 104 -3.53 3.24 -19.07
CA PRO A 104 -2.42 4.03 -19.59
C PRO A 104 -2.65 5.53 -19.33
N GLY A 105 -1.65 6.23 -18.79
CA GLY A 105 -1.72 7.68 -18.57
C GLY A 105 -1.17 8.18 -17.23
N PRO A 106 -1.34 9.49 -16.95
CA PRO A 106 -1.01 10.09 -15.67
C PRO A 106 -1.89 9.52 -14.54
N TRP A 107 -1.44 9.66 -13.31
CA TRP A 107 -2.22 9.24 -12.15
C TRP A 107 -3.46 10.13 -11.97
N PRO A 108 -4.67 9.54 -11.87
CA PRO A 108 -5.86 10.30 -11.50
C PRO A 108 -5.76 10.81 -10.06
N SER A 109 -6.50 11.87 -9.75
CA SER A 109 -6.66 12.29 -8.35
C SER A 109 -7.50 11.27 -7.58
N VAL A 110 -7.41 11.27 -6.25
CA VAL A 110 -8.28 10.39 -5.43
C VAL A 110 -9.74 10.71 -5.71
N ALA A 111 -10.10 11.99 -5.89
CA ALA A 111 -11.42 12.41 -6.31
C ALA A 111 -11.83 11.73 -7.62
N ASP A 112 -10.99 11.71 -8.65
CA ASP A 112 -11.34 11.02 -9.91
C ASP A 112 -11.53 9.50 -9.74
N VAL A 113 -10.91 8.89 -8.72
CA VAL A 113 -11.02 7.44 -8.44
C VAL A 113 -12.23 7.11 -7.56
N VAL A 114 -12.56 7.96 -6.59
CA VAL A 114 -13.57 7.68 -5.54
C VAL A 114 -14.80 8.58 -5.61
N GLU A 115 -14.74 9.71 -6.31
CA GLU A 115 -15.82 10.67 -6.52
C GLU A 115 -16.51 10.49 -7.88
N TYR A 116 -17.69 9.88 -7.75
CA TYR A 116 -18.99 10.42 -8.10
C TYR A 116 -19.06 11.97 -8.21
N TYR A 117 -19.27 12.50 -9.41
CA TYR A 117 -19.59 13.91 -9.66
C TYR A 117 -20.98 14.24 -9.07
N PRO A 118 -21.11 15.16 -8.09
CA PRO A 118 -22.40 15.56 -7.51
C PRO A 118 -23.41 16.09 -8.54
N ASP A 119 -22.92 16.64 -9.65
CA ASP A 119 -23.74 17.21 -10.71
C ASP A 119 -24.41 16.13 -11.59
N MET A 120 -23.93 14.88 -11.55
CA MET A 120 -24.55 13.75 -12.24
C MET A 120 -25.64 13.04 -11.42
N ALA A 121 -25.75 13.34 -10.12
CA ALA A 121 -26.82 12.83 -9.25
C ALA A 121 -28.20 13.45 -9.53
N GLN A 122 -28.28 14.46 -10.39
CA GLN A 122 -29.54 15.15 -10.71
C GLN A 122 -30.29 14.55 -11.91
N TRP A 123 -29.75 13.54 -12.59
CA TRP A 123 -30.31 13.08 -13.87
C TRP A 123 -31.20 11.84 -13.81
N GLU A 124 -31.27 11.10 -12.70
CA GLU A 124 -32.28 10.07 -12.50
C GLU A 124 -32.89 10.22 -11.10
N GLY A 125 -34.15 10.65 -11.09
CA GLY A 125 -34.84 11.23 -9.94
C GLY A 125 -34.84 10.34 -8.69
N ASP A 126 -34.14 10.82 -7.66
CA ASP A 126 -34.58 10.88 -6.25
C ASP A 126 -33.43 11.29 -5.29
N GLY A 127 -32.29 11.77 -5.80
CA GLY A 127 -31.21 12.29 -4.94
C GLY A 127 -30.58 11.23 -4.03
N GLU A 128 -30.87 9.94 -4.26
CA GLU A 128 -30.22 8.85 -3.56
C GLU A 128 -28.84 8.59 -4.15
N VAL A 129 -27.83 8.74 -3.30
CA VAL A 129 -26.43 8.52 -3.65
C VAL A 129 -26.17 7.01 -3.71
N VAL A 130 -26.31 6.41 -4.89
CA VAL A 130 -26.17 4.97 -5.13
C VAL A 130 -24.82 4.61 -5.81
N GLY A 131 -24.38 3.35 -5.70
CA GLY A 131 -23.17 2.81 -6.33
C GLY A 131 -21.93 2.68 -5.42
N VAL A 132 -20.83 2.14 -5.98
CA VAL A 132 -19.56 1.94 -5.25
C VAL A 132 -18.74 3.22 -5.17
N ARG A 133 -18.56 3.72 -3.95
CA ARG A 133 -17.87 5.02 -3.67
C ARG A 133 -16.51 4.89 -3.00
N THR A 134 -16.09 3.67 -2.71
CA THR A 134 -14.73 3.38 -2.26
C THR A 134 -14.15 2.35 -3.22
N LYS A 135 -12.95 2.63 -3.70
CA LYS A 135 -12.23 1.73 -4.57
C LYS A 135 -10.97 1.24 -3.87
N PHE A 136 -10.54 0.04 -4.19
CA PHE A 136 -9.21 -0.42 -3.83
C PHE A 136 -8.44 -0.87 -5.05
N MET A 137 -7.12 -0.69 -5.01
CA MET A 137 -6.22 -1.19 -6.05
C MET A 137 -5.57 -2.47 -5.57
N LEU A 138 -5.59 -3.50 -6.41
CA LEU A 138 -4.81 -4.71 -6.19
C LEU A 138 -3.45 -4.58 -6.89
N THR A 139 -2.39 -4.90 -6.16
CA THR A 139 -1.05 -5.12 -6.73
C THR A 139 -0.56 -6.51 -6.34
N MET A 140 0.40 -7.03 -7.10
CA MET A 140 1.02 -8.32 -6.81
C MET A 140 2.54 -8.16 -6.68
N SER A 141 3.13 -8.93 -5.78
CA SER A 141 4.58 -9.09 -5.75
C SER A 141 5.06 -10.16 -6.73
N ASP A 142 6.36 -10.16 -7.01
CA ASP A 142 7.04 -11.07 -7.93
C ASP A 142 7.05 -12.54 -7.46
N GLN A 143 6.70 -12.81 -6.20
CA GLN A 143 6.60 -14.16 -5.64
C GLN A 143 5.26 -14.86 -5.96
N VAL A 144 4.25 -14.14 -6.47
CA VAL A 144 3.00 -14.75 -6.94
C VAL A 144 3.27 -15.44 -8.28
N VAL A 145 2.87 -16.70 -8.42
CA VAL A 145 3.17 -17.47 -9.63
C VAL A 145 2.26 -17.00 -10.78
N PRO A 146 2.82 -16.50 -11.90
CA PRO A 146 2.02 -16.16 -13.06
C PRO A 146 1.49 -17.45 -13.71
N THR A 147 0.19 -17.52 -13.97
CA THR A 147 -0.40 -18.66 -14.66
C THR A 147 -0.07 -18.57 -16.16
N PRO A 148 0.56 -19.58 -16.79
CA PRO A 148 0.92 -19.54 -18.21
C PRO A 148 -0.29 -19.29 -19.11
N GLY A 149 -0.17 -18.34 -20.03
CA GLY A 149 -1.24 -17.97 -20.98
C GLY A 149 -2.43 -17.22 -20.36
N TYR A 150 -2.35 -16.84 -19.09
CA TYR A 150 -3.39 -16.07 -18.40
C TYR A 150 -3.03 -14.58 -18.32
N HIS A 151 -3.98 -13.72 -18.71
CA HIS A 151 -3.87 -12.28 -18.50
C HIS A 151 -4.69 -11.87 -17.27
N ALA A 152 -3.98 -11.35 -16.27
CA ALA A 152 -4.56 -10.80 -15.05
C ALA A 152 -5.27 -9.47 -15.38
N ALA A 153 -6.51 -9.34 -14.93
CA ALA A 153 -7.34 -8.16 -15.16
C ALA A 153 -7.38 -7.22 -13.97
N TYR A 154 -7.27 -7.75 -12.74
CA TYR A 154 -7.50 -6.97 -11.52
C TYR A 154 -6.26 -6.30 -10.95
N PHE A 155 -5.08 -6.69 -11.43
CA PHE A 155 -3.82 -6.27 -10.85
C PHE A 155 -3.19 -5.10 -11.61
N SER A 156 -2.95 -4.01 -10.90
CA SER A 156 -2.14 -2.91 -11.38
C SER A 156 -0.65 -3.19 -11.12
N PRO A 157 0.25 -2.71 -11.99
CA PRO A 157 1.68 -2.78 -11.71
C PRO A 157 2.02 -2.07 -10.41
N THR A 158 2.84 -2.71 -9.59
CA THR A 158 3.43 -2.10 -8.40
C THR A 158 4.20 -0.84 -8.80
N PHE A 159 3.78 0.32 -8.28
CA PHE A 159 4.36 1.61 -8.62
C PHE A 159 5.37 2.13 -7.59
N TRP A 160 5.55 1.36 -6.51
CA TRP A 160 6.58 1.59 -5.50
C TRP A 160 7.71 0.58 -5.64
N ARG A 161 8.91 0.99 -5.21
CA ARG A 161 10.01 0.07 -4.93
C ARG A 161 9.99 -0.33 -3.47
N SER A 162 10.15 -1.63 -3.21
CA SER A 162 10.21 -2.19 -1.86
C SER A 162 11.66 -2.30 -1.38
N THR A 163 11.90 -1.97 -0.11
CA THR A 163 13.21 -2.06 0.55
C THR A 163 13.64 -3.49 0.91
N HIS A 164 12.82 -4.50 0.64
CA HIS A 164 13.00 -5.89 1.09
C HIS A 164 13.67 -6.85 0.09
N LYS A 165 14.36 -6.36 -0.95
CA LYS A 165 15.04 -7.25 -1.91
C LYS A 165 16.20 -8.05 -1.29
N GLU A 166 16.75 -7.60 -0.17
CA GLU A 166 17.81 -8.27 0.60
C GLU A 166 17.34 -8.45 2.06
N PRO A 167 17.78 -9.53 2.77
CA PRO A 167 17.44 -9.73 4.18
C PRO A 167 17.87 -8.53 5.02
N VAL A 168 16.92 -7.90 5.71
CA VAL A 168 17.19 -6.77 6.60
C VAL A 168 17.46 -7.34 8.00
N LEU A 169 18.72 -7.50 8.38
CA LEU A 169 19.10 -8.13 9.65
C LEU A 169 19.28 -7.11 10.79
N SER A 170 19.44 -5.83 10.43
CA SER A 170 19.67 -4.72 11.36
C SER A 170 19.09 -3.40 10.84
N VAL A 171 19.03 -2.38 11.71
CA VAL A 171 18.64 -1.00 11.35
C VAL A 171 19.63 -0.39 10.34
N ASP A 172 20.91 -0.76 10.42
CA ASP A 172 21.92 -0.28 9.48
C ASP A 172 21.77 -0.92 8.09
N ASP A 173 21.34 -2.19 8.02
CA ASP A 173 20.96 -2.82 6.74
C ASP A 173 19.74 -2.12 6.14
N LEU A 174 18.75 -1.77 6.97
CA LEU A 174 17.57 -1.02 6.53
C LEU A 174 17.96 0.35 5.97
N LYS A 175 18.86 1.07 6.65
CA LYS A 175 19.42 2.35 6.19
C LYS A 175 20.20 2.21 4.88
N SER A 176 21.00 1.16 4.74
CA SER A 176 21.74 0.89 3.51
C SER A 176 20.77 0.64 2.34
N ASN A 177 19.75 -0.19 2.55
CA ASN A 177 18.76 -0.52 1.53
C ASN A 177 17.91 0.67 1.13
N ILE A 178 17.37 1.42 2.09
CA ILE A 178 16.60 2.64 1.79
C ILE A 178 17.47 3.69 1.09
N ARG A 179 18.75 3.81 1.44
CA ARG A 179 19.68 4.74 0.77
C ARG A 179 19.82 4.38 -0.71
N LYS A 180 20.03 3.11 -1.03
CA LYS A 180 20.10 2.63 -2.43
C LYS A 180 18.81 2.99 -3.18
N GLU A 181 17.66 2.71 -2.59
CA GLU A 181 16.35 2.96 -3.21
C GLU A 181 16.05 4.45 -3.39
N CYS A 182 16.43 5.30 -2.42
CA CYS A 182 16.24 6.75 -2.47
C CYS A 182 17.12 7.45 -3.51
N ARG A 183 18.23 6.83 -3.95
CA ARG A 183 19.12 7.41 -4.97
C ARG A 183 18.70 7.08 -6.40
N ILE A 184 17.76 6.15 -6.59
CA ILE A 184 17.23 5.84 -7.91
C ILE A 184 16.22 6.93 -8.27
N PRO A 185 16.47 7.73 -9.32
CA PRO A 185 15.58 8.81 -9.71
C PRO A 185 14.37 8.25 -10.48
N ALA A 186 13.47 7.58 -9.78
CA ALA A 186 12.21 7.10 -10.32
C ALA A 186 11.22 6.81 -9.19
N GLY A 187 9.92 6.85 -9.48
CA GLY A 187 8.87 6.16 -8.71
C GLY A 187 8.72 6.47 -7.22
N GLY A 188 7.74 5.81 -6.61
CA GLY A 188 7.53 5.83 -5.17
C GLY A 188 8.45 4.85 -4.43
N ILE A 189 8.73 5.12 -3.17
CA ILE A 189 9.41 4.18 -2.27
C ILE A 189 8.42 3.74 -1.21
N ALA A 190 8.32 2.42 -1.03
CA ALA A 190 7.61 1.81 0.07
C ALA A 190 8.60 1.44 1.17
N LEU A 191 8.40 2.03 2.34
CA LEU A 191 9.16 1.73 3.53
C LEU A 191 8.51 0.55 4.23
N GLY A 192 9.08 -0.62 3.97
CA GLY A 192 8.80 -1.83 4.72
C GLY A 192 9.71 -1.87 5.93
N VAL A 193 9.13 -1.75 7.10
CA VAL A 193 9.83 -1.49 8.36
C VAL A 193 10.05 -2.82 9.09
N TYR A 194 10.39 -3.88 8.36
CA TYR A 194 10.52 -5.24 8.90
C TYR A 194 11.97 -5.73 8.86
N LEU A 195 12.49 -6.23 9.98
CA LEU A 195 13.71 -7.03 9.99
C LEU A 195 13.38 -8.47 9.59
N SER A 196 14.10 -9.02 8.61
CA SER A 196 13.85 -10.35 8.03
C SER A 196 14.07 -11.51 9.01
N THR A 197 14.69 -11.28 10.18
CA THR A 197 15.11 -12.37 11.09
C THR A 197 14.69 -12.19 12.55
N GLN A 198 14.02 -11.09 12.94
CA GLN A 198 13.64 -10.89 14.34
C GLN A 198 12.13 -11.01 14.59
N PRO A 199 11.71 -11.72 15.66
CA PRO A 199 10.31 -11.75 16.09
C PRO A 199 9.90 -10.34 16.54
N SER A 200 8.86 -9.76 15.94
CA SER A 200 7.82 -8.86 16.50
C SER A 200 8.17 -7.79 17.57
N ASN A 201 9.43 -7.56 17.90
CA ASN A 201 9.88 -6.85 19.11
C ASN A 201 10.81 -5.67 18.80
N VAL A 202 11.01 -5.34 17.51
CA VAL A 202 11.62 -4.04 17.18
C VAL A 202 10.50 -3.02 17.16
N ASP A 203 10.31 -2.36 18.30
CA ASP A 203 9.46 -1.20 18.43
C ASP A 203 10.15 -0.04 17.69
N TYR A 204 9.80 0.19 16.44
CA TYR A 204 10.36 1.28 15.65
C TYR A 204 9.98 2.62 16.25
N THR A 205 10.89 3.28 16.95
CA THR A 205 10.56 4.58 17.56
C THR A 205 10.56 5.70 16.51
N PRO A 206 9.88 6.84 16.76
CA PRO A 206 9.98 8.03 15.91
C PRO A 206 11.43 8.43 15.62
N GLU A 207 12.33 8.33 16.60
CA GLU A 207 13.76 8.62 16.45
C GLU A 207 14.43 7.74 15.39
N MET A 208 14.08 6.45 15.37
CA MET A 208 14.62 5.48 14.41
C MET A 208 14.12 5.77 12.99
N ILE A 209 12.83 6.05 12.85
CA ILE A 209 12.23 6.37 11.55
C ILE A 209 12.83 7.66 10.98
N GLU A 210 12.96 8.71 11.80
CA GLU A 210 13.60 9.96 11.38
C GLU A 210 15.08 9.76 11.02
N ASP A 211 15.78 8.84 11.69
CA ASP A 211 17.15 8.46 11.33
C ASP A 211 17.24 7.83 9.93
N ILE A 212 16.31 6.92 9.65
CA ILE A 212 16.20 6.21 8.37
C ILE A 212 15.90 7.21 7.24
N LEU A 213 15.07 8.22 7.51
CA LEU A 213 14.63 9.20 6.51
C LEU A 213 15.64 10.33 6.27
N LEU A 214 16.25 10.87 7.33
CA LEU A 214 17.01 12.12 7.26
C LEU A 214 18.53 11.95 7.40
N SER A 215 19.04 10.83 7.90
CA SER A 215 20.50 10.66 8.04
C SER A 215 21.18 10.43 6.68
N ARG A 216 22.47 10.79 6.59
CA ARG A 216 23.33 10.48 5.43
C ARG A 216 23.46 8.97 5.16
N LYS A 217 23.32 8.16 6.20
CA LYS A 217 23.39 6.70 6.11
C LYS A 217 22.09 6.09 5.60
N GLY A 218 20.97 6.78 5.79
CA GLY A 218 19.64 6.41 5.30
C GLY A 218 19.28 7.09 3.97
N CYS A 219 18.01 7.44 3.82
CA CYS A 219 17.49 8.02 2.58
C CYS A 219 18.10 9.40 2.27
N ASN A 220 18.40 10.18 3.32
CA ASN A 220 18.71 11.61 3.23
C ASN A 220 17.75 12.33 2.28
N LEU A 221 16.47 12.41 2.67
CA LEU A 221 15.42 12.95 1.80
C LEU A 221 15.72 14.35 1.25
N ASN A 222 16.44 15.17 2.01
CA ASN A 222 16.82 16.53 1.65
C ASN A 222 17.78 16.59 0.45
N ASP A 223 18.63 15.56 0.27
CA ASP A 223 19.58 15.46 -0.83
C ASP A 223 19.25 14.32 -1.83
N SER A 224 18.10 13.68 -1.65
CA SER A 224 17.61 12.67 -2.60
C SER A 224 17.12 13.34 -3.89
N PRO A 225 17.21 12.66 -5.06
CA PRO A 225 16.69 13.15 -6.32
C PRO A 225 15.26 13.70 -6.23
N LEU A 226 14.96 14.64 -7.12
CA LEU A 226 13.68 15.35 -7.20
C LEU A 226 12.46 14.44 -7.37
N ASN A 227 12.65 13.32 -8.04
CA ASN A 227 11.62 12.34 -8.32
C ASN A 227 11.62 11.16 -7.34
N THR A 228 12.32 11.30 -6.22
CA THR A 228 12.24 10.38 -5.08
C THR A 228 11.13 10.84 -4.14
N PHE A 229 10.04 10.05 -4.10
CA PHE A 229 8.89 10.29 -3.23
C PHE A 229 8.65 9.08 -2.34
N ILE A 230 8.33 9.31 -1.07
CA ILE A 230 7.85 8.23 -0.20
C ILE A 230 6.36 8.09 -0.46
N SER A 231 5.96 6.91 -0.92
CA SER A 231 4.56 6.62 -1.26
C SER A 231 3.87 5.72 -0.25
N LEU A 232 4.64 5.03 0.59
CA LEU A 232 4.08 4.08 1.54
C LEU A 232 4.99 3.92 2.76
N PHE A 233 4.37 3.84 3.92
CA PHE A 233 5.01 3.53 5.19
C PHE A 233 4.22 2.41 5.90
N SER A 234 4.84 1.26 6.15
CA SER A 234 4.21 0.12 6.84
C SER A 234 4.79 -0.06 8.23
N ALA A 235 3.97 -0.04 9.29
CA ALA A 235 4.39 -0.30 10.67
C ALA A 235 3.34 -1.13 11.42
N ASP A 236 3.78 -2.07 12.26
CA ASP A 236 2.88 -2.99 12.96
C ASP A 236 2.21 -2.37 14.21
N GLN A 237 2.84 -1.36 14.83
CA GLN A 237 2.36 -0.76 16.08
C GLN A 237 1.77 0.64 15.86
N TYR A 238 0.62 0.68 15.18
CA TYR A 238 -0.08 1.93 14.90
C TYR A 238 -0.57 2.67 16.15
N ARG A 239 -0.91 1.95 17.23
CA ARG A 239 -1.70 2.53 18.34
C ARG A 239 -0.96 3.63 19.10
N ASP A 240 0.29 3.38 19.45
CA ASP A 240 1.07 4.32 20.29
C ASP A 240 1.83 5.36 19.47
N GLN A 241 1.95 5.13 18.15
CA GLN A 241 2.71 5.99 17.24
C GLN A 241 1.82 6.81 16.29
N LEU A 242 0.50 6.63 16.34
CA LEU A 242 -0.45 7.30 15.44
C LEU A 242 -0.26 8.83 15.36
N PRO A 243 -0.02 9.57 16.46
CA PRO A 243 0.20 11.00 16.37
C PRO A 243 1.44 11.37 15.55
N TYR A 244 2.52 10.60 15.70
CA TYR A 244 3.74 10.75 14.92
C TYR A 244 3.51 10.37 13.46
N LEU A 245 2.88 9.22 13.19
CA LEU A 245 2.63 8.76 11.81
C LEU A 245 1.76 9.74 11.01
N LYS A 246 0.75 10.38 11.63
CA LYS A 246 -0.06 11.41 10.98
C LYS A 246 0.73 12.69 10.68
N GLU A 247 1.65 13.07 11.57
CA GLU A 247 2.51 14.22 11.34
C GLU A 247 3.55 13.94 10.26
N LEU A 248 4.10 12.73 10.24
CA LEU A 248 4.98 12.24 9.20
C LEU A 248 4.26 12.21 7.84
N GLU A 249 3.05 11.66 7.76
CA GLU A 249 2.22 11.66 6.55
C GLU A 249 2.05 13.07 5.97
N LYS A 250 1.64 14.02 6.81
CA LYS A 250 1.50 15.42 6.41
C LYS A 250 2.82 16.00 5.86
N ARG A 251 3.93 15.79 6.56
CA ARG A 251 5.25 16.26 6.13
C ARG A 251 5.72 15.63 4.83
N MET A 252 5.44 14.35 4.61
CA MET A 252 5.78 13.68 3.36
C MET A 252 4.93 14.20 2.20
N MET A 253 3.64 14.52 2.43
CA MET A 253 2.82 15.19 1.42
C MET A 253 3.34 16.58 1.08
N ASP A 254 3.66 17.39 2.09
CA ASP A 254 4.22 18.73 1.90
C ASP A 254 5.55 18.66 1.13
N LEU A 255 6.42 17.70 1.45
CA LEU A 255 7.64 17.43 0.70
C LEU A 255 7.35 17.05 -0.75
N ASN A 256 6.46 16.08 -0.98
CA ASN A 256 6.16 15.60 -2.32
C ASN A 256 5.61 16.74 -3.18
N PHE A 257 4.76 17.60 -2.61
CA PHE A 257 4.24 18.80 -3.27
C PHE A 257 5.32 19.87 -3.52
N ALA A 258 6.19 20.13 -2.55
CA ALA A 258 7.35 21.02 -2.66
C ALA A 258 8.30 20.58 -3.80
N LYS A 259 8.64 19.29 -3.85
CA LYS A 259 9.45 18.69 -4.92
C LYS A 259 8.76 18.79 -6.28
N TRP A 260 7.45 18.52 -6.34
CA TRP A 260 6.67 18.63 -7.58
C TRP A 260 6.57 20.08 -8.10
N SER A 261 6.39 21.05 -7.19
CA SER A 261 6.29 22.47 -7.52
C SER A 261 7.63 23.19 -7.72
N GLY A 262 8.75 22.51 -7.46
CA GLY A 262 10.10 23.09 -7.56
C GLY A 262 10.46 24.05 -6.43
N ASN A 263 9.66 24.12 -5.37
CA ASN A 263 9.88 24.96 -4.19
C ASN A 263 10.54 24.13 -3.08
N TYR A 264 11.86 24.14 -3.01
CA TYR A 264 12.63 23.29 -2.10
C TYR A 264 12.62 23.84 -0.67
N ASP A 265 11.90 23.16 0.22
CA ASP A 265 12.03 23.35 1.65
C ASP A 265 12.77 22.18 2.29
N VAL A 266 13.67 22.51 3.22
CA VAL A 266 14.38 21.52 4.02
C VAL A 266 13.39 20.84 4.97
N ILE A 267 13.28 19.52 4.87
CA ILE A 267 12.53 18.72 5.82
C ILE A 267 13.26 18.75 7.16
N LYS A 268 12.56 19.26 8.16
CA LYS A 268 13.00 19.24 9.56
C LYS A 268 12.56 17.96 10.24
N PRO A 269 13.29 17.45 11.25
CA PRO A 269 12.86 16.31 12.05
C PRO A 269 11.50 16.56 12.73
N SER A 270 10.83 15.47 13.09
CA SER A 270 9.54 15.54 13.78
C SER A 270 9.64 16.20 15.14
N LYS A 271 8.58 16.93 15.51
CA LYS A 271 8.37 17.43 16.87
C LYS A 271 8.25 16.32 17.93
N PHE A 272 8.06 15.08 17.51
CA PHE A 272 7.95 13.92 18.40
C PHE A 272 9.31 13.27 18.74
N VAL A 273 10.40 13.74 18.13
CA VAL A 273 11.77 13.31 18.45
C VAL A 273 12.31 14.14 19.60
N LYS A 274 12.87 13.49 20.62
CA LYS A 274 13.38 14.16 21.83
C LYS A 274 14.71 14.90 21.62
N GLU A 275 15.52 14.44 20.67
CA GLU A 275 16.80 15.06 20.33
C GLU A 275 16.66 15.91 19.07
N GLU A 276 17.16 17.16 19.12
CA GLU A 276 17.30 18.00 17.92
C GLU A 276 18.33 17.36 16.97
N LYS A 277 17.86 16.48 16.08
CA LYS A 277 18.68 15.99 14.98
C LYS A 277 19.00 17.16 14.07
N LYS A 278 20.28 17.51 13.96
CA LYS A 278 20.73 18.45 12.93
C LYS A 278 20.47 17.83 11.56
N VAL A 279 19.96 18.64 10.64
CA VAL A 279 19.82 18.23 9.24
C VAL A 279 21.23 17.93 8.72
N GLU A 280 21.47 16.67 8.41
CA GLU A 280 22.70 16.25 7.76
C GLU A 280 22.55 16.46 6.25
N ARG A 281 23.58 17.03 5.61
CA ARG A 281 23.65 17.14 4.15
C ARG A 281 24.79 16.30 3.62
N ASP A 282 24.67 15.66 2.47
CA ASP A 282 25.80 14.96 1.85
C ASP A 282 26.98 15.94 1.67
N GLU A 283 28.18 15.48 1.98
CA GLU A 283 29.38 16.17 1.54
C GLU A 283 29.50 15.97 0.02
N LEU A 284 29.59 17.09 -0.71
CA LEU A 284 29.85 17.14 -2.14
C LEU A 284 31.25 16.58 -2.47
#